data_AF-A0A2N5ZTT6-F1
#
_entry.id   AF-A0A2N5ZTT6-F1
#
_cell.length_a   1.000
_cell.length_b   1.000
_cell.length_c   1.000
_cell.angle_alpha   90.00
_cell.angle_beta   90.00
_cell.angle_gamma   90.00
#
_symmetry.space_group_name_H-M   'P 1'
#
loop_
_entity.id
_entity.type
_entity.pdbx_description
1 polymer ?
#
loop_
_entity_poly.entity_id
_entity_poly.type
_entity_poly.pdbx_seq_one_letter_code
_entity_poly.pdbx_strand_id
1 'polypeptide(L)'
;MQVKDIIEKLNLEVFGGNTEPEKEITGGYVSDLLSDVMGYSSEGNVWITLQTHKNVLAIASLKELAAVILVKGLKPSEETLEHANEEGIALLGTHKSTFEITGELYKLIS
;
A
#
# COMPACT_ATOMS: atom_id res chain seq x y z
N MET A 1 11.30 -6.70 6.57
CA MET A 1 11.47 -5.21 6.49
C MET A 1 10.20 -4.58 7.03
N GLN A 2 10.22 -3.39 7.62
CA GLN A 2 9.02 -2.74 8.16
C GLN A 2 8.50 -1.63 7.24
N VAL A 3 7.23 -1.27 7.39
CA VAL A 3 6.59 -0.19 6.60
C VAL A 3 7.33 1.14 6.74
N LYS A 4 7.79 1.50 7.94
CA LYS A 4 8.60 2.70 8.16
C LYS A 4 9.87 2.75 7.31
N ASP A 5 10.52 1.61 7.10
CA ASP A 5 11.77 1.52 6.34
C ASP A 5 11.54 1.89 4.86
N ILE A 6 10.42 1.45 4.28
CA ILE A 6 10.12 1.76 2.87
C ILE A 6 9.62 3.19 2.70
N ILE A 7 8.93 3.77 3.70
CA ILE A 7 8.51 5.17 3.65
C ILE A 7 9.73 6.07 3.53
N GLU A 8 10.73 5.86 4.39
CA GLU A 8 11.97 6.65 4.39
C GLU A 8 12.81 6.39 3.13
N LYS A 9 13.07 5.12 2.80
CA LYS A 9 13.99 4.77 1.69
C LYS A 9 13.42 5.10 0.31
N LEU A 10 12.10 5.05 0.14
CA LEU A 10 11.43 5.33 -1.13
C LEU A 10 10.82 6.74 -1.19
N ASN A 11 10.97 7.54 -0.13
CA ASN A 11 10.43 8.89 0.00
C ASN A 11 8.92 8.94 -0.32
N LEU A 12 8.15 8.12 0.38
CA LEU A 12 6.70 8.00 0.18
C LEU A 12 5.94 9.06 0.98
N GLU A 13 4.89 9.62 0.38
CA GLU A 13 3.92 10.46 1.09
C GLU A 13 3.04 9.56 1.97
N VAL A 14 2.84 9.92 3.23
CA VAL A 14 1.90 9.24 4.12
C VAL A 14 0.58 10.00 4.08
N PHE A 15 -0.46 9.39 3.51
CA PHE A 15 -1.80 9.97 3.55
C PHE A 15 -2.47 9.71 4.89
N GLY A 16 -2.37 8.49 5.41
CA GLY A 16 -2.93 8.11 6.70
C GLY A 16 -2.81 6.62 6.99
N GLY A 17 -3.60 6.16 7.96
CA GLY A 17 -3.48 4.86 8.57
C GLY A 17 -2.39 4.79 9.62
N ASN A 18 -2.27 3.63 10.24
CA ASN A 18 -1.27 3.42 11.26
C ASN A 18 0.07 3.00 10.63
N THR A 19 1.05 3.91 10.67
CA THR A 19 2.43 3.66 10.22
C THR A 19 3.35 3.23 11.37
N GLU A 20 2.83 3.25 12.61
CA GLU A 20 3.58 2.96 13.83
C GLU A 20 3.61 1.49 14.28
N PRO A 21 2.70 0.56 13.90
CA PRO A 21 2.96 -0.84 14.17
C PRO A 21 4.02 -1.29 13.18
N GLU A 22 4.95 -2.07 13.69
CA GLU A 22 5.99 -2.76 12.92
C GLU A 22 5.39 -3.88 12.05
N LYS A 23 4.38 -3.58 11.21
CA LYS A 23 3.84 -4.54 10.24
C LYS A 23 4.99 -4.99 9.35
N GLU A 24 5.26 -6.28 9.39
CA GLU A 24 6.31 -6.90 8.61
C GLU A 24 5.89 -6.95 7.14
N ILE A 25 6.78 -6.48 6.27
CA ILE A 25 6.67 -6.63 4.83
C ILE A 25 7.22 -8.00 4.47
N THR A 26 6.34 -8.85 3.95
CA THR A 26 6.63 -10.22 3.49
C THR A 26 6.81 -10.29 1.97
N GLY A 27 6.38 -9.25 1.25
CA GLY A 27 6.43 -9.20 -0.22
C GLY A 27 5.73 -7.98 -0.81
N GLY A 28 5.57 -7.97 -2.13
CA GLY A 28 4.85 -6.94 -2.86
C GLY A 28 3.81 -7.57 -3.79
N TYR A 29 2.68 -6.89 -3.95
CA TYR A 29 1.63 -7.29 -4.89
C TYR A 29 1.25 -6.09 -5.78
N VAL A 30 1.08 -6.32 -7.08
CA VAL A 30 0.79 -5.26 -8.05
C VAL A 30 -0.35 -5.70 -8.95
N SER A 31 -1.48 -5.02 -8.84
CA SER A 31 -2.65 -5.24 -9.69
C SER A 31 -3.66 -4.13 -9.43
N ASP A 32 -4.41 -3.74 -10.45
CA ASP A 32 -5.55 -2.83 -10.32
C ASP A 32 -6.89 -3.56 -10.33
N LEU A 33 -6.87 -4.88 -10.57
CA LEU A 33 -8.05 -5.72 -10.57
C LEU A 33 -8.31 -6.22 -9.14
N LEU A 34 -9.33 -5.67 -8.48
CA LEU A 34 -9.63 -5.96 -7.08
C LEU A 34 -9.81 -7.46 -6.79
N SER A 35 -10.45 -8.19 -7.70
CA SER A 35 -10.65 -9.64 -7.56
C SER A 35 -9.34 -10.44 -7.61
N ASP A 36 -8.38 -9.95 -8.38
CA ASP A 36 -7.06 -10.57 -8.49
C ASP A 36 -6.27 -10.38 -7.19
N VAL A 37 -6.28 -9.16 -6.64
CA VAL A 37 -5.66 -8.85 -5.34
C VAL A 37 -6.30 -9.69 -4.24
N MET A 38 -7.64 -9.68 -4.16
CA MET A 38 -8.36 -10.46 -3.15
C MET A 38 -8.04 -11.97 -3.23
N GLY A 39 -7.91 -12.51 -4.44
CA GLY A 39 -7.61 -13.92 -4.68
C GLY A 39 -6.17 -14.33 -4.39
N TYR A 40 -5.20 -13.46 -4.69
CA TYR A 40 -3.80 -13.88 -4.84
C TYR A 40 -2.78 -13.06 -4.03
N SER A 41 -3.15 -11.91 -3.43
CA SER A 41 -2.26 -11.23 -2.49
C SER A 41 -2.09 -12.05 -1.21
N SER A 42 -0.95 -11.88 -0.54
CA SER A 42 -0.64 -12.55 0.72
C SER A 42 -0.55 -11.55 1.87
N GLU A 43 -0.79 -12.04 3.09
CA GLU A 43 -0.58 -11.30 4.33
C GLU A 43 0.82 -10.65 4.34
N GLY A 44 0.89 -9.40 4.80
CA GLY A 44 2.13 -8.63 4.87
C GLY A 44 2.64 -8.11 3.52
N ASN A 45 1.93 -8.36 2.41
CA ASN A 45 2.31 -7.74 1.14
C ASN A 45 2.06 -6.23 1.15
N VAL A 46 2.90 -5.50 0.43
CA VAL A 46 2.66 -4.10 0.05
C VAL A 46 1.95 -4.08 -1.29
N TRP A 47 0.75 -3.51 -1.35
CA TRP A 47 -0.03 -3.45 -2.59
C TRP A 47 0.17 -2.12 -3.31
N ILE A 48 0.60 -2.18 -4.57
CA ILE A 48 0.80 -1.02 -5.44
C ILE A 48 -0.35 -0.95 -6.45
N THR A 49 -1.06 0.17 -6.51
CA THR A 49 -2.25 0.33 -7.37
C THR A 49 -2.53 1.78 -7.79
N LEU A 50 -3.34 1.93 -8.84
CA LEU A 50 -3.98 3.15 -9.31
C LEU A 50 -5.37 3.39 -8.69
N GLN A 51 -5.91 2.42 -7.94
CA GLN A 51 -7.25 2.51 -7.36
C GLN A 51 -7.24 3.41 -6.12
N THR A 52 -8.10 4.42 -6.06
CA THR A 52 -8.10 5.43 -4.98
C THR A 52 -9.36 5.41 -4.10
N HIS A 53 -10.23 4.43 -4.32
CA HIS A 53 -11.54 4.35 -3.68
C HIS A 53 -11.52 3.37 -2.49
N LYS A 54 -12.51 3.48 -1.61
CA LYS A 54 -12.58 2.75 -0.33
C LYS A 54 -12.40 1.23 -0.38
N ASN A 55 -12.80 0.57 -1.47
CA ASN A 55 -12.70 -0.90 -1.57
C ASN A 55 -11.24 -1.38 -1.52
N VAL A 56 -10.29 -0.52 -1.86
CA VAL A 56 -8.86 -0.80 -1.72
C VAL A 56 -8.52 -1.09 -0.26
N LEU A 57 -9.05 -0.28 0.67
CA LEU A 57 -8.76 -0.43 2.09
C LEU A 57 -9.52 -1.62 2.68
N ALA A 58 -10.76 -1.84 2.24
CA ALA A 58 -11.52 -3.04 2.63
C ALA A 58 -10.80 -4.35 2.25
N ILE A 59 -10.23 -4.42 1.05
CA ILE A 59 -9.45 -5.59 0.61
C ILE A 59 -8.12 -5.66 1.35
N ALA A 60 -7.44 -4.53 1.54
CA ALA A 60 -6.18 -4.49 2.27
C ALA A 60 -6.34 -4.96 3.72
N SER A 61 -7.46 -4.61 4.37
CA SER A 61 -7.82 -5.10 5.71
C SER A 61 -8.06 -6.60 5.69
N LEU A 62 -8.96 -7.06 4.80
CA LEU A 62 -9.34 -8.47 4.68
C LEU A 62 -8.14 -9.40 4.39
N LYS A 63 -7.16 -8.91 3.63
CA LYS A 63 -5.96 -9.66 3.23
C LYS A 63 -4.77 -9.43 4.16
N GLU A 64 -4.96 -8.67 5.24
CA GLU A 64 -3.92 -8.35 6.23
C GLU A 64 -2.66 -7.78 5.57
N LEU A 65 -2.86 -6.86 4.62
CA LEU A 65 -1.76 -6.22 3.90
C LEU A 65 -0.98 -5.26 4.81
N ALA A 66 0.33 -5.16 4.55
CA ALA A 66 1.20 -4.28 5.31
C ALA A 66 0.95 -2.80 4.99
N ALA A 67 0.79 -2.48 3.70
CA ALA A 67 0.55 -1.12 3.23
C ALA A 67 -0.07 -1.11 1.83
N VAL A 68 -0.64 0.03 1.45
CA VAL A 68 -1.08 0.34 0.08
C VAL A 68 -0.30 1.55 -0.43
N ILE A 69 0.24 1.49 -1.65
CA ILE A 69 0.92 2.60 -2.32
C ILE A 69 0.12 3.01 -3.55
N LEU A 70 -0.35 4.26 -3.54
CA LEU A 70 -0.94 4.93 -4.69
C LEU A 70 0.14 5.58 -5.55
N VAL A 71 0.08 5.34 -6.86
CA VAL A 71 1.13 5.79 -7.80
C VAL A 71 0.68 6.98 -8.64
N LYS A 72 1.62 7.55 -9.42
CA LYS A 72 1.36 8.67 -10.37
C LYS A 72 0.78 9.94 -9.72
N GLY A 73 1.02 10.15 -8.43
CA GLY A 73 0.51 11.30 -7.69
C GLY A 73 -0.99 11.25 -7.43
N LEU A 74 -1.60 10.07 -7.56
CA LEU A 74 -2.99 9.86 -7.19
C LEU A 74 -3.17 10.01 -5.69
N LYS A 75 -4.29 10.60 -5.28
CA LYS A 75 -4.63 10.86 -3.89
C LYS A 75 -5.92 10.13 -3.51
N PRO A 76 -6.04 9.64 -2.27
CA PRO A 76 -7.28 9.02 -1.81
C PRO A 76 -8.36 10.09 -1.61
N SER A 77 -9.62 9.67 -1.66
CA SER A 77 -10.73 10.50 -1.15
C SER A 77 -10.67 10.62 0.38
N GLU A 78 -11.35 11.61 0.95
CA GLU A 78 -11.50 11.73 2.41
C GLU A 78 -12.09 10.46 3.03
N GLU A 79 -13.14 9.89 2.45
CA GLU A 79 -13.73 8.61 2.89
C GLU A 79 -12.70 7.46 2.90
N THR A 80 -11.82 7.42 1.90
CA THR A 80 -10.77 6.39 1.79
C THR A 80 -9.70 6.57 2.86
N LEU A 81 -9.36 7.83 3.16
CA LEU A 81 -8.41 8.19 4.21
C LEU A 81 -8.97 7.88 5.61
N GLU A 82 -10.24 8.21 5.87
CA GLU A 82 -10.93 7.87 7.12
C GLU A 82 -10.91 6.35 7.34
N HIS A 83 -11.29 5.57 6.32
CA HIS A 83 -11.27 4.12 6.40
C HIS A 83 -9.86 3.55 6.65
N ALA A 84 -8.82 4.15 6.06
CA ALA A 84 -7.43 3.74 6.31
C ALA A 84 -7.02 3.97 7.78
N ASN A 85 -7.47 5.07 8.39
CA ASN A 85 -7.21 5.39 9.79
C ASN A 85 -7.96 4.44 10.73
N GLU A 86 -9.22 4.13 10.44
CA GLU A 86 -10.04 3.21 11.23
C GLU A 86 -9.47 1.78 11.23
N GLU A 87 -9.06 1.28 10.06
CA GLU A 87 -8.51 -0.07 9.89
C GLU A 87 -7.01 -0.17 10.23
N GLY A 88 -6.34 0.97 10.47
CA GLY A 88 -4.91 1.00 10.78
C GLY A 88 -4.03 0.47 9.64
N ILE A 89 -4.38 0.78 8.38
CA ILE A 89 -3.64 0.36 7.19
C ILE A 89 -2.87 1.55 6.63
N ALA A 90 -1.55 1.44 6.56
CA ALA A 90 -0.71 2.47 5.98
C ALA A 90 -1.09 2.73 4.51
N LEU A 91 -1.61 3.93 4.25
CA LEU A 91 -1.98 4.42 2.93
C LEU A 91 -0.97 5.46 2.47
N LEU A 92 -0.22 5.11 1.45
CA LEU A 92 0.98 5.81 1.01
C LEU A 92 0.82 6.31 -0.44
N GLY A 93 1.64 7.28 -0.83
CA GLY A 93 1.61 7.91 -2.14
C GLY A 93 3.00 8.11 -2.75
N THR A 94 3.06 8.07 -4.09
CA THR A 94 4.24 8.46 -4.86
C THR A 94 3.87 9.06 -6.22
N HIS A 95 4.71 9.96 -6.73
CA HIS A 95 4.61 10.47 -8.11
C HIS A 95 5.17 9.51 -9.17
N LYS A 96 5.90 8.47 -8.75
CA LYS A 96 6.50 7.45 -9.64
C LYS A 96 5.41 6.65 -10.37
N SER A 97 5.74 6.11 -11.54
CA SER A 97 4.91 5.11 -12.20
C SER A 97 4.91 3.78 -11.45
N THR A 98 3.92 2.92 -11.72
CA THR A 98 3.85 1.57 -11.14
C THR A 98 5.15 0.79 -11.37
N PHE A 99 5.71 0.82 -12.58
CA PHE A 99 6.95 0.11 -12.90
C PHE A 99 8.14 0.57 -12.06
N GLU A 100 8.33 1.88 -11.92
CA GLU A 100 9.45 2.45 -11.17
C GLU A 100 9.38 2.08 -9.69
N ILE A 101 8.23 2.32 -9.04
CA ILE A 101 8.10 2.05 -7.61
C ILE A 101 8.13 0.55 -7.32
N THR A 102 7.56 -0.30 -8.17
CA THR A 102 7.66 -1.76 -8.03
C THR A 102 9.11 -2.22 -8.13
N GLY A 103 9.88 -1.69 -9.10
CA GLY A 103 11.29 -2.04 -9.25
C GLY A 103 12.17 -1.59 -8.08
N GLU A 104 11.89 -0.41 -7.51
CA GLU A 104 12.57 0.08 -6.32
C GLU A 104 12.21 -0.73 -5.07
N LEU A 105 10.91 -1.00 -4.85
CA LEU A 105 10.44 -1.82 -3.73
C LEU A 105 11.02 -3.23 -3.80
N TYR A 106 10.96 -3.89 -4.97
CA TYR A 106 11.50 -5.23 -5.18
C TYR A 106 12.97 -5.32 -4.78
N LYS A 107 13.81 -4.35 -5.18
CA LYS A 107 15.23 -4.30 -4.78
C LYS A 107 15.45 -4.16 -3.28
N LEU A 108 14.49 -3.62 -2.54
CA LEU A 108 14.61 -3.44 -1.09
C LEU A 108 14.19 -4.69 -0.31
N ILE A 109 13.19 -5.43 -0.79
CA ILE A 109 12.53 -6.48 0.00
C ILE A 109 12.70 -7.91 -0.54
N SER A 110 13.36 -8.08 -1.69
CA SER A 110 13.59 -9.39 -2.34
C SER A 110 15.06 -9.81 -2.34
#